data_AF-A0A2M4AUS1-F1
#
_entry.id   AF-A0A2M4AUS1-F1
#
_cell.length_a   1.000
_cell.length_b   1.000
_cell.length_c   1.000
_cell.angle_alpha   90.00
_cell.angle_beta   90.00
_cell.angle_gamma   90.00
#
_symmetry.space_group_name_H-M   'P 1'
#
loop_
_entity.id
_entity.type
_entity.pdbx_description
1 polymer ?
#
loop_
_entity_poly.entity_id
_entity_poly.type
_entity_poly.pdbx_seq_one_letter_code
_entity_poly.pdbx_strand_id
1 'polypeptide(L)'
;LSHHSHHSQHHHGQHHQQQHHHHHTSSSSTSSLTGANFGPGSPNHAGTNLIVNYLPQDMTEQEMYSIFSNMGPIESCRLMRDLKQTGYSYGFGFVNYLTEDAAQRAIKCLNGFPIRNKRLKVSYARPQSDDIKETNLYITNLPRTINEDQLDIIFGKYGTIVQKNILRDKLTGQPRGVAFVRFNKREEAQEAISALNNVIPQGGTQPLIVRVAEDHGRAKAALYVPSYNSIVHNNRGRVRMRNTPY
;
A
#
# COMPACT_ATOMS: atom_id res chain seq x y z
N LEU A 1 56.97 32.14 60.30
CA LEU A 1 56.86 30.84 59.61
C LEU A 1 56.95 31.10 58.11
N SER A 2 58.17 30.94 57.58
CA SER A 2 58.56 30.51 56.23
C SER A 2 57.84 31.13 55.01
N HIS A 3 58.39 32.13 54.32
CA HIS A 3 59.52 32.12 53.34
C HIS A 3 59.08 31.99 51.86
N HIS A 4 59.41 33.06 51.12
CA HIS A 4 59.89 33.14 49.71
C HIS A 4 58.87 32.88 48.58
N SER A 5 58.52 33.83 47.70
CA SER A 5 59.27 34.79 46.85
C SER A 5 59.88 34.20 45.58
N HIS A 6 59.63 34.93 44.48
CA HIS A 6 60.28 34.90 43.15
C HIS A 6 59.77 33.79 42.20
N HIS A 7 59.67 33.98 40.88
CA HIS A 7 60.19 34.99 39.95
C HIS A 7 59.34 34.85 38.64
N SER A 8 59.05 35.93 37.91
CA SER A 8 59.55 36.25 36.55
C SER A 8 59.28 35.19 35.46
N GLN A 9 58.96 35.48 34.20
CA GLN A 9 58.98 36.69 33.36
C GLN A 9 58.42 36.27 31.98
N HIS A 10 57.92 37.28 31.23
CA HIS A 10 57.99 37.47 29.76
C HIS A 10 57.85 36.29 28.76
N HIS A 11 56.92 36.43 27.81
CA HIS A 11 57.15 36.82 26.40
C HIS A 11 55.84 36.60 25.60
N HIS A 12 55.17 37.64 25.08
CA HIS A 12 55.29 38.21 23.72
C HIS A 12 55.37 37.18 22.58
N GLY A 13 54.39 37.21 21.67
CA GLY A 13 54.43 36.48 20.40
C GLY A 13 53.11 36.51 19.64
N GLN A 14 52.85 37.62 18.95
CA GLN A 14 51.80 37.76 17.94
C GLN A 14 52.24 37.12 16.60
N HIS A 15 51.24 36.65 15.84
CA HIS A 15 51.11 36.74 14.38
C HIS A 15 51.70 35.66 13.42
N HIS A 16 50.86 35.40 12.40
CA HIS A 16 51.08 34.90 11.02
C HIS A 16 50.95 33.40 10.67
N GLN A 17 49.78 33.07 10.09
CA GLN A 17 49.54 32.67 8.69
C GLN A 17 50.65 31.92 7.90
N GLN A 18 50.34 30.69 7.44
CA GLN A 18 50.53 30.12 6.09
C GLN A 18 50.04 28.64 6.09
N GLN A 19 48.99 28.26 5.36
CA GLN A 19 48.99 27.63 4.01
C GLN A 19 50.01 26.50 3.78
N HIS A 20 49.51 25.29 3.46
CA HIS A 20 49.98 24.28 2.46
C HIS A 20 49.17 22.98 2.72
N HIS A 21 48.25 22.54 1.85
CA HIS A 21 48.38 21.78 0.59
C HIS A 21 48.20 20.24 0.71
N HIS A 22 47.22 19.75 -0.07
CA HIS A 22 47.09 18.47 -0.78
C HIS A 22 46.89 17.12 -0.05
N HIS A 23 45.74 16.47 -0.31
CA HIS A 23 45.61 15.24 -1.13
C HIS A 23 44.12 15.00 -1.45
N HIS A 24 43.69 15.11 -2.72
CA HIS A 24 43.49 14.01 -3.68
C HIS A 24 42.62 12.84 -3.17
N THR A 25 41.37 12.77 -3.64
CA THR A 25 40.82 11.59 -4.32
C THR A 25 39.68 11.99 -5.26
N SER A 26 39.81 11.55 -6.51
CA SER A 26 38.81 11.61 -7.58
C SER A 26 38.02 10.32 -7.61
N SER A 27 36.68 10.39 -7.63
CA SER A 27 35.85 9.33 -8.22
C SER A 27 34.46 9.85 -8.60
N SER A 28 34.32 10.12 -9.90
CA SER A 28 33.06 10.09 -10.62
C SER A 28 32.36 8.74 -10.43
N SER A 29 31.10 8.78 -10.00
CA SER A 29 30.18 7.63 -10.11
C SER A 29 28.77 8.12 -10.41
N THR A 30 28.43 8.08 -11.70
CA THR A 30 27.08 7.95 -12.21
C THR A 30 26.51 6.60 -11.77
N SER A 31 25.58 6.59 -10.83
CA SER A 31 24.82 5.39 -10.47
C SER A 31 23.49 5.37 -11.21
N SER A 32 23.51 4.55 -12.26
CA SER A 32 22.40 4.07 -13.06
C SER A 32 21.28 3.44 -12.23
N LEU A 33 20.05 3.82 -12.58
CA LEU A 33 18.79 3.22 -12.18
C LEU A 33 18.68 1.78 -12.70
N THR A 34 19.05 0.77 -11.91
CA THR A 34 18.59 -0.62 -12.11
C THR A 34 18.72 -1.43 -10.83
N GLY A 35 17.61 -2.01 -10.36
CA GLY A 35 17.62 -3.17 -9.46
C GLY A 35 17.33 -2.89 -7.98
N ALA A 36 16.15 -2.37 -7.65
CA ALA A 36 15.65 -2.45 -6.28
C ALA A 36 15.21 -3.90 -6.00
N ASN A 37 16.15 -4.67 -5.45
CA ASN A 37 15.97 -5.99 -4.88
C ASN A 37 14.97 -5.90 -3.71
N PHE A 38 13.80 -6.52 -3.84
CA PHE A 38 12.83 -6.66 -2.75
C PHE A 38 13.35 -7.71 -1.75
N GLY A 39 14.24 -7.28 -0.86
CA GLY A 39 14.56 -8.03 0.35
C GLY A 39 13.36 -8.03 1.33
N PRO A 40 13.36 -8.95 2.32
CA PRO A 40 12.35 -8.95 3.37
C PRO A 40 12.34 -7.56 4.02
N GLY A 41 11.15 -6.98 4.19
CA GLY A 41 10.98 -5.58 4.57
C GLY A 41 11.94 -5.17 5.67
N SER A 42 12.76 -4.15 5.40
CA SER A 42 13.56 -3.51 6.45
C SER A 42 12.60 -3.09 7.57
N PRO A 43 12.89 -3.47 8.83
CA PRO A 43 11.98 -3.29 9.97
C PRO A 43 11.68 -1.81 10.33
N ASN A 44 12.27 -0.84 9.63
CA ASN A 44 12.24 0.58 9.94
C ASN A 44 11.13 1.41 9.24
N HIS A 45 10.13 0.78 8.61
CA HIS A 45 9.01 1.49 7.99
C HIS A 45 7.74 1.51 8.85
N ALA A 46 7.84 1.11 10.11
CA ALA A 46 6.75 1.17 11.07
C ALA A 46 6.42 2.64 11.36
N GLY A 47 5.46 3.20 10.62
CA GLY A 47 5.02 4.59 10.79
C GLY A 47 5.19 5.49 9.56
N THR A 48 5.88 5.04 8.52
CA THR A 48 6.09 5.83 7.29
C THR A 48 5.40 5.26 6.06
N ASN A 49 5.15 3.95 6.05
CA ASN A 49 4.56 3.25 4.92
C ASN A 49 3.03 3.19 5.02
N LEU A 50 2.35 3.68 3.99
CA LEU A 50 0.91 3.74 3.88
C LEU A 50 0.41 2.84 2.76
N ILE A 51 -0.76 2.23 2.98
CA ILE A 51 -1.56 1.62 1.93
C ILE A 51 -2.72 2.55 1.58
N VAL A 52 -2.92 2.76 0.28
CA VAL A 52 -3.99 3.59 -0.28
C VAL A 52 -4.93 2.69 -1.05
N ASN A 53 -6.15 2.53 -0.55
CA ASN A 53 -7.20 1.71 -1.15
C ASN A 53 -8.25 2.57 -1.85
N TYR A 54 -9.02 1.92 -2.73
CA TYR A 54 -10.10 2.54 -3.50
C TYR A 54 -9.62 3.62 -4.47
N LEU A 55 -8.44 3.43 -5.05
CA LEU A 55 -7.97 4.24 -6.16
C LEU A 55 -8.89 3.99 -7.38
N PRO A 56 -9.19 5.03 -8.18
CA PRO A 56 -9.80 4.86 -9.48
C PRO A 56 -8.98 3.93 -10.37
N GLN A 57 -9.66 3.20 -11.26
CA GLN A 57 -9.03 2.18 -12.11
C GLN A 57 -8.10 2.79 -13.16
N ASP A 58 -8.45 3.97 -13.64
CA ASP A 58 -7.72 4.79 -14.60
C ASP A 58 -6.58 5.62 -13.97
N MET A 59 -6.53 5.71 -12.63
CA MET A 59 -5.56 6.55 -11.94
C MET A 59 -4.12 6.11 -12.20
N THR A 60 -3.23 7.03 -12.55
CA THR A 60 -1.81 6.72 -12.79
C THR A 60 -0.97 6.81 -11.51
N GLU A 61 0.22 6.21 -11.52
CA GLU A 61 1.18 6.37 -10.41
C GLU A 61 1.64 7.81 -10.26
N GLN A 62 1.78 8.55 -11.37
CA GLN A 62 2.12 9.97 -11.38
C GLN A 62 1.01 10.82 -10.74
N GLU A 63 -0.26 10.54 -11.05
CA GLU A 63 -1.40 11.17 -10.38
C GLU A 63 -1.38 10.90 -8.87
N MET A 64 -1.11 9.65 -8.48
CA MET A 64 -1.02 9.25 -7.07
C MET A 64 0.13 9.97 -6.36
N TYR A 65 1.31 10.00 -6.95
CA TYR A 65 2.46 10.72 -6.41
C TYR A 65 2.15 12.21 -6.22
N SER A 66 1.51 12.84 -7.21
CA SER A 66 1.19 14.28 -7.17
C SER A 66 0.21 14.65 -6.06
N ILE A 67 -0.74 13.76 -5.73
CA ILE A 67 -1.67 13.99 -4.62
C ILE A 67 -0.96 13.87 -3.27
N PHE A 68 -0.10 12.86 -3.13
CA PHE A 68 0.53 12.52 -1.85
C PHE A 68 1.79 13.36 -1.56
N SER A 69 2.47 13.90 -2.58
CA SER A 69 3.70 14.70 -2.41
C SER A 69 3.47 16.00 -1.64
N ASN A 70 2.24 16.53 -1.67
CA ASN A 70 1.84 17.72 -0.90
C ASN A 70 1.92 17.52 0.62
N MET A 71 1.93 16.27 1.11
CA MET A 71 1.97 15.98 2.55
C MET A 71 3.39 15.92 3.10
N GLY A 72 4.39 15.75 2.23
CA GLY A 72 5.80 15.67 2.58
C GLY A 72 6.62 14.85 1.58
N PRO A 73 7.94 14.77 1.79
CA PRO A 73 8.83 14.09 0.86
C PRO A 73 8.58 12.58 0.87
N ILE A 74 8.37 12.04 -0.33
CA ILE A 74 8.05 10.62 -0.59
C ILE A 74 9.33 9.87 -0.94
N GLU A 75 9.58 8.76 -0.26
CA GLU A 75 10.68 7.84 -0.57
C GLU A 75 10.28 6.89 -1.70
N SER A 76 9.07 6.34 -1.65
CA SER A 76 8.53 5.52 -2.73
C SER A 76 7.02 5.67 -2.85
N CYS A 77 6.51 5.62 -4.08
CA CYS A 77 5.09 5.59 -4.38
C CYS A 77 4.87 4.55 -5.45
N ARG A 78 3.99 3.58 -5.21
CA ARG A 78 3.74 2.50 -6.14
C ARG A 78 2.26 2.21 -6.29
N LEU A 79 1.78 2.26 -7.53
CA LEU A 79 0.44 1.81 -7.87
C LEU A 79 0.46 0.32 -8.23
N MET A 80 -0.37 -0.49 -7.57
CA MET A 80 -0.39 -1.93 -7.82
C MET A 80 -1.17 -2.24 -9.08
N ARG A 81 -0.45 -2.74 -10.09
CA ARG A 81 -0.99 -3.14 -11.39
C ARG A 81 -0.57 -4.57 -11.74
N ASP A 82 -1.36 -5.21 -12.57
CA ASP A 82 -0.97 -6.44 -13.26
C ASP A 82 0.04 -6.12 -14.37
N LEU A 83 1.31 -5.97 -14.01
CA LEU A 83 2.38 -5.62 -14.95
C LEU A 83 2.73 -6.75 -15.93
N LYS A 84 2.31 -7.99 -15.65
CA LYS A 84 2.75 -9.16 -16.42
C LYS A 84 1.83 -9.47 -17.60
N GLN A 85 0.55 -9.09 -17.54
CA GLN A 85 -0.41 -9.44 -18.60
C GLN A 85 -1.16 -8.21 -19.12
N THR A 86 -1.91 -7.52 -18.27
CA THR A 86 -2.98 -6.63 -18.75
C THR A 86 -2.79 -5.14 -18.42
N GLY A 87 -1.87 -4.80 -17.51
CA GLY A 87 -1.72 -3.45 -16.97
C GLY A 87 -2.87 -3.03 -16.03
N TYR A 88 -3.79 -3.96 -15.72
CA TYR A 88 -4.97 -3.70 -14.89
C TYR A 88 -4.58 -3.16 -13.51
N SER A 89 -5.22 -2.07 -13.08
CA SER A 89 -5.03 -1.53 -11.73
C SER A 89 -5.79 -2.36 -10.71
N TYR A 90 -5.12 -2.81 -9.66
CA TYR A 90 -5.83 -3.43 -8.55
C TYR A 90 -6.60 -2.40 -7.70
N GLY A 91 -6.49 -1.11 -8.02
CA GLY A 91 -7.21 -0.04 -7.32
C GLY A 91 -6.68 0.22 -5.91
N PHE A 92 -5.43 -0.17 -5.65
CA PHE A 92 -4.69 0.16 -4.43
C PHE A 92 -3.21 0.39 -4.75
N GLY A 93 -2.52 1.08 -3.84
CA GLY A 93 -1.10 1.39 -3.97
C GLY A 93 -0.46 1.60 -2.60
N PHE A 94 0.85 1.81 -2.60
CA PHE A 94 1.64 2.09 -1.41
C PHE A 94 2.35 3.43 -1.54
N VAL A 95 2.44 4.17 -0.43
CA VAL A 95 3.22 5.41 -0.33
C VAL A 95 4.07 5.32 0.92
N ASN A 96 5.40 5.34 0.74
CA ASN A 96 6.34 5.42 1.84
C ASN A 96 6.89 6.85 1.90
N TYR A 97 6.69 7.51 3.03
CA TYR A 97 7.26 8.83 3.29
C TYR A 97 8.66 8.71 3.89
N LEU A 98 9.48 9.76 3.76
CA LEU A 98 10.75 9.84 4.50
C LEU A 98 10.54 10.11 6.00
N THR A 99 9.36 10.61 6.40
CA THR A 99 9.06 10.99 7.78
C THR A 99 7.70 10.48 8.23
N GLU A 100 7.59 10.09 9.49
CA GLU A 100 6.32 9.63 10.09
C GLU A 100 5.28 10.75 10.14
N ASP A 101 5.73 11.98 10.40
CA ASP A 101 4.89 13.18 10.44
C ASP A 101 4.20 13.44 9.08
N ALA A 102 4.91 13.25 7.96
CA ALA A 102 4.30 13.31 6.63
C ALA A 102 3.26 12.19 6.40
N ALA A 103 3.55 10.97 6.86
CA ALA A 103 2.63 9.85 6.77
C ALA A 103 1.36 10.07 7.61
N GLN A 104 1.51 10.59 8.83
CA GLN A 104 0.39 10.92 9.71
C GLN A 104 -0.48 12.03 9.13
N ARG A 105 0.13 13.09 8.58
CA ARG A 105 -0.60 14.13 7.83
C ARG A 105 -1.36 13.56 6.65
N ALA A 106 -0.73 12.68 5.87
CA ALA A 106 -1.37 12.06 4.71
C ALA A 106 -2.61 11.24 5.11
N ILE A 107 -2.54 10.45 6.19
CA ILE A 107 -3.72 9.76 6.73
C ILE A 107 -4.79 10.79 7.14
N LYS A 108 -4.42 11.81 7.91
CA LYS A 108 -5.36 12.80 8.43
C LYS A 108 -6.08 13.58 7.32
N CYS A 109 -5.38 13.95 6.26
CA CYS A 109 -5.89 14.83 5.21
C CYS A 109 -6.47 14.08 4.02
N LEU A 110 -5.93 12.90 3.67
CA LEU A 110 -6.29 12.18 2.44
C LEU A 110 -7.19 10.96 2.69
N ASN A 111 -7.33 10.49 3.94
CA ASN A 111 -8.31 9.45 4.23
C ASN A 111 -9.73 10.00 4.07
N GLY A 112 -10.53 9.34 3.21
CA GLY A 112 -11.86 9.79 2.83
C GLY A 112 -11.90 10.83 1.71
N PHE A 113 -10.75 11.23 1.15
CA PHE A 113 -10.64 12.21 0.07
C PHE A 113 -11.41 11.75 -1.17
N PRO A 114 -12.36 12.55 -1.68
CA PRO A 114 -13.14 12.19 -2.86
C PRO A 114 -12.31 12.39 -4.14
N ILE A 115 -12.25 11.36 -4.98
CA ILE A 115 -11.65 11.41 -6.31
C ILE A 115 -12.50 10.63 -7.30
N ARG A 116 -12.97 11.31 -8.35
CA ARG A 116 -13.96 10.77 -9.31
C ARG A 116 -15.18 10.24 -8.54
N ASN A 117 -15.54 8.97 -8.72
CA ASN A 117 -16.65 8.31 -8.02
C ASN A 117 -16.19 7.46 -6.81
N LYS A 118 -14.99 7.70 -6.28
CA LYS A 118 -14.43 6.97 -5.15
C LYS A 118 -14.00 7.89 -4.03
N ARG A 119 -13.87 7.31 -2.84
CA ARG A 119 -13.26 7.96 -1.67
C ARG A 119 -12.06 7.13 -1.27
N LEU A 120 -10.89 7.76 -1.20
CA LEU A 120 -9.67 7.08 -0.84
C LEU A 120 -9.77 6.54 0.58
N LYS A 121 -9.17 5.38 0.82
CA LYS A 121 -8.92 4.90 2.19
C LYS A 121 -7.43 4.82 2.40
N VAL A 122 -6.91 5.68 3.27
CA VAL A 122 -5.49 5.80 3.59
C VAL A 122 -5.26 5.31 5.00
N SER A 123 -4.36 4.34 5.16
CA SER A 123 -4.00 3.78 6.46
C SER A 123 -2.57 3.28 6.46
N TYR A 124 -1.97 3.06 7.63
CA TYR A 124 -0.67 2.42 7.72
C TYR A 124 -0.68 1.04 7.03
N ALA A 125 0.37 0.77 6.27
CA ALA A 125 0.58 -0.53 5.67
C ALA A 125 0.96 -1.54 6.75
N ARG A 126 0.37 -2.73 6.67
CA ARG A 126 0.76 -3.84 7.55
C ARG A 126 1.98 -4.55 6.94
N PRO A 127 2.92 -5.03 7.77
CA PRO A 127 4.02 -5.87 7.30
C PRO A 127 3.48 -7.06 6.51
N GLN A 128 4.18 -7.42 5.43
CA GLN A 128 3.80 -8.59 4.65
C GLN A 128 4.20 -9.85 5.41
N SER A 129 3.22 -10.50 6.02
CA SER A 129 3.35 -11.81 6.69
C SER A 129 2.30 -12.80 6.18
N ASP A 130 2.47 -14.07 6.52
CA ASP A 130 1.44 -15.08 6.24
C ASP A 130 0.17 -14.83 7.07
N ASP A 131 0.29 -14.20 8.23
CA ASP A 131 -0.83 -13.89 9.13
C ASP A 131 -1.83 -12.89 8.55
N ILE A 132 -1.42 -12.08 7.56
CA ILE A 132 -2.32 -11.13 6.90
C ILE A 132 -3.04 -11.72 5.68
N LYS A 133 -2.72 -12.96 5.29
CA LYS A 133 -3.44 -13.73 4.26
C LYS A 133 -4.75 -14.27 4.80
N GLU A 134 -5.73 -14.49 3.93
CA GLU A 134 -7.05 -15.06 4.28
C GLU A 134 -7.82 -14.28 5.37
N THR A 135 -7.44 -13.03 5.62
CA THR A 135 -8.05 -12.17 6.64
C THR A 135 -9.34 -11.50 6.20
N ASN A 136 -9.68 -11.56 4.92
CA ASN A 136 -10.87 -10.92 4.37
C ASN A 136 -12.01 -11.93 4.29
N LEU A 137 -13.09 -11.67 5.00
CA LEU A 137 -14.28 -12.50 5.04
C LEU A 137 -15.35 -11.96 4.10
N TYR A 138 -16.05 -12.87 3.44
CA TYR A 138 -17.27 -12.62 2.69
C TYR A 138 -18.45 -13.13 3.51
N ILE A 139 -19.38 -12.23 3.80
CA ILE A 139 -20.53 -12.50 4.66
C ILE A 139 -21.80 -12.31 3.85
N THR A 140 -22.68 -13.32 3.87
CA THR A 140 -24.02 -13.24 3.24
C THR A 140 -25.13 -13.55 4.23
N ASN A 141 -26.37 -13.33 3.79
CA ASN A 141 -27.59 -13.45 4.59
C ASN A 141 -27.65 -12.47 5.76
N LEU A 142 -26.97 -11.33 5.64
CA LEU A 142 -27.10 -10.26 6.63
C LEU A 142 -28.51 -9.65 6.54
N PRO A 143 -29.11 -9.24 7.67
CA PRO A 143 -30.33 -8.46 7.68
C PRO A 143 -30.21 -7.22 6.78
N ARG A 144 -31.27 -6.87 6.05
CA ARG A 144 -31.25 -5.69 5.16
C ARG A 144 -31.13 -4.37 5.92
N THR A 145 -31.39 -4.39 7.23
CA THR A 145 -31.22 -3.27 8.15
C THR A 145 -29.78 -3.14 8.65
N ILE A 146 -28.86 -4.03 8.25
CA ILE A 146 -27.50 -4.02 8.77
C ILE A 146 -26.74 -2.73 8.43
N ASN A 147 -26.03 -2.18 9.41
CA ASN A 147 -25.14 -1.05 9.24
C ASN A 147 -23.71 -1.37 9.69
N GLU A 148 -22.81 -0.40 9.51
CA GLU A 148 -21.39 -0.58 9.80
C GLU A 148 -21.10 -0.74 11.30
N ASP A 149 -21.86 -0.09 12.17
CA ASP A 149 -21.69 -0.19 13.64
C ASP A 149 -22.10 -1.57 14.14
N GLN A 150 -23.15 -2.14 13.56
CA GLN A 150 -23.56 -3.52 13.84
C GLN A 150 -22.51 -4.53 13.40
N LEU A 151 -21.77 -4.28 12.32
CA LEU A 151 -20.64 -5.12 11.96
C LEU A 151 -19.54 -5.06 13.02
N ASP A 152 -19.25 -3.89 13.61
CA ASP A 152 -18.29 -3.79 14.71
C ASP A 152 -18.75 -4.57 15.94
N ILE A 153 -20.03 -4.48 16.29
CA ILE A 153 -20.59 -5.21 17.44
C ILE A 153 -20.53 -6.73 17.22
N ILE A 154 -20.91 -7.19 16.03
CA ILE A 154 -20.99 -8.62 15.72
C ILE A 154 -19.59 -9.22 15.53
N PHE A 155 -18.72 -8.56 14.78
CA PHE A 155 -17.42 -9.13 14.37
C PHE A 155 -16.26 -8.64 15.24
N GLY A 156 -16.35 -7.46 15.85
CA GLY A 156 -15.25 -6.87 16.63
C GLY A 156 -14.87 -7.64 17.88
N LYS A 157 -15.74 -8.52 18.38
CA LYS A 157 -15.43 -9.42 19.51
C LYS A 157 -14.38 -10.50 19.17
N TYR A 158 -14.16 -10.78 17.89
CA TYR A 158 -13.23 -11.82 17.42
C TYR A 158 -11.87 -11.26 16.99
N GLY A 159 -11.70 -9.94 17.00
CA GLY A 159 -10.44 -9.31 16.64
C GLY A 159 -10.56 -7.92 16.04
N THR A 160 -9.42 -7.39 15.62
CA THR A 160 -9.34 -6.02 15.10
C THR A 160 -9.83 -5.96 13.65
N ILE A 161 -10.95 -5.27 13.41
CA ILE A 161 -11.46 -5.03 12.05
C ILE A 161 -10.61 -3.94 11.36
N VAL A 162 -9.90 -4.32 10.31
CA VAL A 162 -9.10 -3.42 9.47
C VAL A 162 -9.97 -2.75 8.40
N GLN A 163 -10.97 -3.46 7.89
CA GLN A 163 -11.86 -2.95 6.86
C GLN A 163 -13.22 -3.62 6.94
N LYS A 164 -14.27 -2.83 6.77
CA LYS A 164 -15.64 -3.31 6.60
C LYS A 164 -16.26 -2.63 5.38
N ASN A 165 -17.08 -3.34 4.64
CA ASN A 165 -17.77 -2.80 3.47
C ASN A 165 -19.10 -3.53 3.25
N ILE A 166 -20.22 -2.81 3.34
CA ILE A 166 -21.54 -3.37 3.06
C ILE A 166 -21.87 -3.19 1.58
N LEU A 167 -22.22 -4.29 0.92
CA LEU A 167 -22.58 -4.25 -0.50
C LEU A 167 -24.00 -3.73 -0.63
N ARG A 168 -24.11 -2.60 -1.33
CA ARG A 168 -25.37 -1.95 -1.64
C ARG A 168 -25.74 -2.17 -3.09
N ASP A 169 -27.04 -2.23 -3.35
CA ASP A 169 -27.57 -2.21 -4.69
C ASP A 169 -27.29 -0.85 -5.33
N LYS A 170 -26.83 -0.85 -6.59
CA LYS A 170 -26.36 0.37 -7.25
C LYS A 170 -27.48 1.33 -7.65
N LEU A 171 -28.69 0.82 -7.84
CA LEU A 171 -29.84 1.61 -8.27
C LEU A 171 -30.58 2.17 -7.05
N THR A 172 -30.78 1.34 -6.04
CA THR A 172 -31.61 1.67 -4.86
C THR A 172 -30.80 2.14 -3.64
N GLY A 173 -29.48 1.90 -3.62
CA GLY A 173 -28.61 2.18 -2.47
C GLY A 173 -28.83 1.25 -1.27
N GLN A 174 -29.78 0.31 -1.36
CA GLN A 174 -30.19 -0.54 -0.26
C GLN A 174 -29.18 -1.67 -0.02
N PRO A 175 -28.95 -2.10 1.24
CA PRO A 175 -28.10 -3.24 1.55
C PRO A 175 -28.59 -4.52 0.85
N ARG A 176 -27.65 -5.24 0.25
CA ARG A 176 -27.91 -6.52 -0.45
C ARG A 176 -27.91 -7.73 0.49
N GLY A 177 -27.74 -7.52 1.79
CA GLY A 177 -27.53 -8.59 2.77
C GLY A 177 -26.14 -9.23 2.64
N VAL A 178 -25.17 -8.48 2.10
CA VAL A 178 -23.80 -8.95 1.85
C VAL A 178 -22.82 -7.92 2.37
N ALA A 179 -21.74 -8.36 3.03
CA ALA A 179 -20.65 -7.50 3.47
C ALA A 179 -19.29 -8.19 3.33
N PHE A 180 -18.24 -7.39 3.35
CA PHE A 180 -16.88 -7.84 3.58
C PHE A 180 -16.38 -7.31 4.92
N VAL A 181 -15.71 -8.15 5.70
CA VAL A 181 -15.01 -7.77 6.93
C VAL A 181 -13.60 -8.35 6.86
N ARG A 182 -12.60 -7.48 6.92
CA ARG A 182 -11.19 -7.86 6.96
C ARG A 182 -10.65 -7.69 8.36
N PHE A 183 -10.13 -8.76 8.93
CA PHE A 183 -9.45 -8.76 10.23
C PHE A 183 -7.97 -8.40 10.12
N ASN A 184 -7.35 -8.17 11.27
CA ASN A 184 -5.95 -7.86 11.34
C ASN A 184 -5.09 -9.10 11.12
N LYS A 185 -5.53 -10.24 11.67
CA LYS A 185 -4.84 -11.53 11.59
C LYS A 185 -5.76 -12.64 11.09
N ARG A 186 -5.17 -13.68 10.52
CA ARG A 186 -5.88 -14.84 9.99
C ARG A 186 -6.60 -15.60 11.10
N GLU A 187 -5.99 -15.69 12.27
CA GLU A 187 -6.54 -16.40 13.43
C GLU A 187 -7.86 -15.76 13.90
N GLU A 188 -7.90 -14.41 13.96
CA GLU A 188 -9.13 -13.63 14.25
C GLU A 188 -10.24 -13.92 13.22
N ALA A 189 -9.88 -13.97 11.93
CA ALA A 189 -10.81 -14.27 10.86
C ALA A 189 -11.37 -15.69 10.96
N GLN A 190 -10.51 -16.67 11.29
CA GLN A 190 -10.89 -18.07 11.44
C GLN A 190 -11.79 -18.29 12.67
N GLU A 191 -11.52 -17.58 13.76
CA GLU A 191 -12.36 -17.58 14.96
C GLU A 191 -13.75 -17.02 14.63
N ALA A 192 -13.82 -15.89 13.92
CA ALA A 192 -15.07 -15.29 13.48
C ALA A 192 -15.88 -16.23 12.56
N ILE A 193 -15.23 -16.91 11.61
CA ILE A 193 -15.87 -17.94 10.77
C ILE A 193 -16.46 -19.05 11.65
N SER A 194 -15.64 -19.61 12.54
CA SER A 194 -16.03 -20.76 13.37
C SER A 194 -17.20 -20.43 14.30
N ALA A 195 -17.27 -19.20 14.81
CA ALA A 195 -18.28 -18.77 15.76
C ALA A 195 -19.58 -18.23 15.10
N LEU A 196 -19.51 -17.64 13.91
CA LEU A 196 -20.65 -16.96 13.29
C LEU A 196 -21.23 -17.67 12.08
N ASN A 197 -20.49 -18.56 11.44
CA ASN A 197 -21.02 -19.30 10.29
C ASN A 197 -22.19 -20.19 10.74
N ASN A 198 -23.28 -20.15 9.99
CA ASN A 198 -24.55 -20.78 10.29
C ASN A 198 -25.32 -20.25 11.52
N VAL A 199 -24.89 -19.13 12.12
CA VAL A 199 -25.60 -18.49 13.24
C VAL A 199 -26.61 -17.47 12.72
N ILE A 200 -27.82 -17.45 13.30
CA ILE A 200 -28.83 -16.43 13.00
C ILE A 200 -28.51 -15.18 13.82
N PRO A 201 -28.26 -14.01 13.20
CA PRO A 201 -27.93 -12.79 13.92
C PRO A 201 -29.19 -12.21 14.58
N GLN A 202 -29.02 -11.37 15.60
CA GLN A 202 -30.14 -10.67 16.22
C GLN A 202 -30.91 -9.84 15.16
N GLY A 203 -32.22 -10.03 15.07
CA GLY A 203 -33.06 -9.40 14.05
C GLY A 203 -32.98 -10.03 12.65
N GLY A 204 -32.25 -11.13 12.49
CA GLY A 204 -32.19 -11.92 11.27
C GLY A 204 -33.20 -13.08 11.25
N THR A 205 -33.53 -13.54 10.05
CA THR A 205 -34.39 -14.72 9.81
C THR A 205 -33.65 -15.86 9.13
N GLN A 206 -32.39 -15.64 8.74
CA GLN A 206 -31.57 -16.58 8.00
C GLN A 206 -30.22 -16.74 8.70
N PRO A 207 -29.62 -17.94 8.68
CA PRO A 207 -28.28 -18.16 9.19
C PRO A 207 -27.26 -17.39 8.34
N LEU A 208 -26.31 -16.73 8.99
CA LEU A 208 -25.19 -16.09 8.32
C LEU A 208 -24.35 -17.14 7.60
N ILE A 209 -23.83 -16.78 6.44
CA ILE A 209 -22.76 -17.55 5.80
C ILE A 209 -21.50 -16.69 5.89
N VAL A 210 -20.49 -17.19 6.58
CA VAL A 210 -19.21 -16.51 6.80
C VAL A 210 -18.10 -17.39 6.26
N ARG A 211 -17.33 -16.88 5.31
CA ARG A 211 -16.22 -17.61 4.67
C ARG A 211 -15.10 -16.68 4.25
N VAL A 212 -13.92 -17.23 4.00
CA VAL A 212 -12.82 -16.48 3.38
C VAL A 212 -13.27 -15.96 2.00
N ALA A 213 -13.04 -14.68 1.75
CA ALA A 213 -13.34 -14.04 0.49
C ALA A 213 -12.32 -14.42 -0.57
N GLU A 214 -12.80 -14.77 -1.76
CA GLU A 214 -11.93 -14.97 -2.93
C GLU A 214 -11.30 -13.65 -3.39
N ASP A 215 -10.05 -13.71 -3.85
CA ASP A 215 -9.38 -12.55 -4.45
C ASP A 215 -9.90 -12.29 -5.87
N HIS A 216 -10.96 -11.49 -5.94
CA HIS A 216 -11.59 -11.09 -7.20
C HIS A 216 -10.72 -10.10 -8.01
N GLY A 217 -9.63 -9.56 -7.45
CA GLY A 217 -8.74 -8.65 -8.16
C GLY A 217 -8.06 -9.34 -9.34
N ARG A 218 -7.56 -10.55 -9.13
CA ARG A 218 -6.88 -11.35 -10.17
C ARG A 218 -7.84 -11.82 -11.27
N ALA A 219 -9.03 -12.26 -10.89
CA ALA A 219 -10.05 -12.68 -11.86
C ALA A 219 -10.49 -11.51 -12.77
N LYS A 220 -10.64 -10.30 -12.20
CA LYS A 220 -10.95 -9.10 -12.99
C LYS A 220 -9.78 -8.66 -13.88
N ALA A 221 -8.55 -8.76 -13.40
CA ALA A 221 -7.36 -8.47 -14.20
C ALA A 221 -7.29 -9.37 -15.43
N ALA A 222 -7.54 -10.68 -15.28
CA ALA A 222 -7.49 -11.63 -16.41
C ALA A 222 -8.52 -11.34 -17.52
N LEU A 223 -9.65 -10.71 -17.18
CA LEU A 223 -10.70 -10.31 -18.13
C LEU A 223 -10.52 -8.87 -18.65
N TYR A 224 -9.51 -8.14 -18.18
CA TYR A 224 -9.31 -6.75 -18.55
C TYR A 224 -8.68 -6.65 -19.94
N VAL A 225 -9.37 -5.97 -20.86
CA VAL A 225 -8.85 -5.58 -22.16
C VAL A 225 -8.62 -4.07 -22.16
N PRO A 226 -7.38 -3.59 -22.24
CA PRO A 226 -7.10 -2.16 -22.41
C PRO A 226 -7.78 -1.66 -23.70
N SER A 227 -8.59 -0.62 -23.60
CA SER A 227 -9.14 0.02 -24.79
C SER A 227 -8.06 0.87 -25.48
N TYR A 228 -7.72 0.48 -26.72
CA TYR A 228 -6.84 1.10 -27.74
C TYR A 228 -5.32 0.78 -27.76
N ASN A 229 -4.97 -0.19 -28.63
CA ASN A 229 -4.04 0.01 -29.76
C ASN A 229 -4.35 -1.01 -30.88
N SER A 230 -5.28 -0.65 -31.76
CA SER A 230 -5.24 -1.07 -33.17
C SER A 230 -4.10 -0.33 -33.86
N ILE A 231 -3.29 -1.03 -34.69
CA ILE A 231 -2.06 -0.58 -35.41
C ILE A 231 -0.79 -0.92 -34.57
N VAL A 232 0.10 -1.87 -34.87
CA VAL A 232 0.63 -2.45 -36.13
C VAL A 232 0.97 -3.93 -35.90
N HIS A 233 0.33 -4.87 -36.60
CA HIS A 233 0.94 -6.17 -36.90
C HIS A 233 0.58 -6.57 -38.33
N ASN A 234 1.17 -5.87 -39.29
CA ASN A 234 1.28 -6.42 -40.63
C ASN A 234 2.71 -6.23 -41.14
N ASN A 235 3.60 -7.11 -40.70
CA ASN A 235 4.72 -7.55 -41.53
C ASN A 235 5.44 -8.71 -40.85
N ARG A 236 5.21 -9.93 -41.36
CA ARG A 236 6.17 -11.03 -41.41
C ARG A 236 5.62 -12.18 -42.28
N GLY A 237 5.31 -11.85 -43.54
CA GLY A 237 5.29 -12.85 -44.60
C GLY A 237 6.72 -13.11 -45.06
N ARG A 238 7.40 -14.10 -44.48
CA ARG A 238 8.61 -14.68 -45.08
C ARG A 238 8.45 -16.19 -45.13
N VAL A 239 7.82 -16.64 -46.21
CA VAL A 239 7.71 -18.05 -46.60
C VAL A 239 9.12 -18.57 -46.88
N ARG A 240 9.60 -19.53 -46.09
CA ARG A 240 10.79 -20.33 -46.44
C ARG A 240 10.34 -21.54 -47.24
N MET A 241 10.67 -21.55 -48.52
CA MET A 241 10.55 -22.72 -49.40
C MET A 241 11.49 -23.84 -48.90
N ARG A 242 10.98 -25.07 -48.83
CA ARG A 242 11.79 -26.29 -48.71
C ARG A 242 11.92 -26.89 -50.12
N ASN A 243 13.16 -26.95 -50.62
CA ASN A 243 13.51 -27.83 -51.73
C ASN A 243 13.78 -29.25 -51.18
N THR A 244 13.13 -30.25 -51.77
CA THR A 244 13.51 -31.66 -51.68
C THR A 244 14.15 -32.08 -53.01
N PRO A 245 15.24 -32.87 -53.00
CA PRO A 245 15.94 -33.27 -54.22
C PRO A 245 15.36 -34.54 -54.84
N TYR A 246 15.33 -34.56 -56.18
CA TYR A 246 15.57 -35.73 -57.03
C TYR A 246 16.42 -35.26 -58.21
#